data_AF-A0AAU3GA42-F1
#
_entry.id   AF-A0AAU3GA42-F1
#
_cell.length_a   1.000
_cell.length_b   1.000
_cell.length_c   1.000
_cell.angle_alpha   90.00
_cell.angle_beta   90.00
_cell.angle_gamma   90.00
#
_symmetry.space_group_name_H-M   'P 1'
#
loop_
_entity.id
_entity.type
_entity.pdbx_description
1 polymer ?
#
loop_
_entity_poly.entity_id
_entity_poly.type
_entity_poly.pdbx_seq_one_letter_code
_entity_poly.pdbx_strand_id
1 'polypeptide(L)'
;MRSTIRTAWIAVGGALTALTVIGMALWAWTDIRLPHDYDFAFPGSYDSSDLGRLTTETSTVTYAITTPLVIVDATGRVGVRFVPGAAGRLSVRRELTWRDGDRRFSEAWESGRTLRVSLTCAGGSGCRGDYTLGVPPGVEVLLTTPTGTVRCSPASPGAPCPPPRLTF
;
A
#
# COMPACT_ATOMS: atom_id res chain seq x y z
N MET A 1 -59.78 38.59 34.98
CA MET A 1 -59.26 38.78 33.61
C MET A 1 -57.73 38.92 33.49
N ARG A 2 -56.99 39.41 34.50
CA ARG A 2 -55.51 39.56 34.41
C ARG A 2 -54.68 38.28 34.56
N SER A 3 -55.18 37.24 35.25
CA SER A 3 -54.43 35.99 35.46
C SER A 3 -54.40 35.09 34.23
N THR A 4 -55.51 35.03 33.48
CA THR A 4 -55.65 34.25 32.25
C THR A 4 -54.75 34.75 31.12
N ILE A 5 -54.48 36.06 31.07
CA ILE A 5 -53.56 36.66 30.10
C ILE A 5 -52.11 36.26 30.42
N ARG A 6 -51.77 36.19 31.71
CA ARG A 6 -50.41 35.81 32.16
C ARG A 6 -50.13 34.33 31.92
N THR A 7 -51.10 33.45 32.15
CA THR A 7 -50.95 32.00 31.86
C THR A 7 -50.91 31.74 30.36
N ALA A 8 -51.69 32.47 29.56
CA ALA A 8 -51.61 32.39 28.10
C ALA A 8 -50.22 32.80 27.58
N TRP A 9 -49.64 33.89 28.11
CA TRP A 9 -48.30 34.34 27.72
C TRP A 9 -47.19 33.32 28.06
N ILE A 10 -47.27 32.68 29.23
CA ILE A 10 -46.31 31.65 29.65
C ILE A 10 -46.45 30.40 28.77
N ALA A 11 -47.68 29.97 28.47
CA ALA A 11 -47.93 28.83 27.61
C ALA A 11 -47.44 29.07 26.18
N VAL A 12 -47.68 30.27 25.64
CA VAL A 12 -47.21 30.66 24.31
C VAL A 12 -45.68 30.76 24.26
N GLY A 13 -45.06 31.37 25.28
CA GLY A 13 -43.60 31.44 25.39
C GLY A 13 -42.96 30.06 25.46
N GLY A 14 -43.51 29.16 26.29
CA GLY A 14 -43.05 27.78 26.41
C GLY A 14 -43.19 26.98 25.11
N ALA A 15 -44.32 27.12 24.41
CA ALA A 15 -44.54 26.47 23.13
C ALA A 15 -43.56 26.96 22.05
N LEU A 16 -43.27 28.27 22.01
CA LEU A 16 -42.29 28.85 21.08
C LEU A 16 -40.86 28.33 21.34
N THR A 17 -40.46 28.20 22.61
CA THR A 17 -39.17 27.59 22.96
C THR A 17 -39.10 26.12 22.59
N ALA A 18 -40.18 25.36 22.78
CA ALA A 18 -40.19 23.94 22.39
C ALA A 18 -40.08 23.78 20.86
N LEU A 19 -40.82 24.60 20.10
CA LEU A 19 -40.77 24.57 18.63
C LEU A 19 -39.40 24.97 18.07
N THR A 20 -38.73 25.95 18.68
CA THR A 20 -37.38 26.34 18.25
C THR A 20 -36.35 25.25 18.51
N VAL A 21 -36.39 24.60 19.68
CA VAL A 21 -35.49 23.47 19.99
C VAL A 21 -35.76 22.28 19.07
N ILE A 22 -37.03 21.92 18.84
CA ILE A 22 -37.40 20.83 17.92
C ILE A 22 -36.98 21.17 16.49
N GLY A 23 -37.17 22.41 16.04
CA GLY A 23 -36.74 22.87 14.72
C GLY A 23 -35.23 22.74 14.52
N MET A 24 -34.41 23.18 15.49
CA MET A 24 -32.96 23.02 15.43
C MET A 24 -32.52 21.55 15.47
N ALA A 25 -33.17 20.73 16.30
CA ALA A 25 -32.88 19.30 16.38
C ALA A 25 -33.21 18.58 15.06
N LEU A 26 -34.33 18.90 14.42
CA LEU A 26 -34.70 18.36 13.12
C LEU A 26 -33.76 18.85 12.01
N TRP A 27 -33.33 20.12 12.05
CA TRP A 27 -32.37 20.68 11.08
C TRP A 27 -30.99 20.01 11.20
N ALA A 28 -30.49 19.83 12.43
CA ALA A 28 -29.27 19.06 12.67
C ALA A 28 -29.42 17.59 12.25
N TRP A 29 -30.60 17.00 12.43
CA TRP A 29 -30.84 15.61 12.03
C TRP A 29 -30.94 15.42 10.53
N THR A 30 -31.47 16.41 9.79
CA THR A 30 -31.40 16.41 8.33
C THR A 30 -29.95 16.46 7.85
N ASP A 31 -29.09 17.21 8.52
CA ASP A 31 -27.65 17.26 8.21
C ASP A 31 -26.95 15.90 8.45
N ILE A 32 -27.41 15.14 9.45
CA ILE A 32 -26.86 13.80 9.77
C ILE A 32 -27.41 12.70 8.86
N ARG A 33 -28.62 12.87 8.30
CA ARG A 33 -29.32 11.82 7.51
C ARG A 33 -29.41 12.07 6.02
N LEU A 34 -29.05 13.26 5.53
CA LEU A 34 -28.81 13.45 4.11
C LEU A 34 -27.61 12.57 3.71
N PRO A 35 -27.74 11.70 2.70
CA PRO A 35 -26.58 11.15 2.01
C PRO A 35 -25.70 12.34 1.66
N HIS A 36 -24.39 12.22 1.91
CA HIS A 36 -23.41 13.25 1.62
C HIS A 36 -23.40 13.64 0.13
N ASP A 37 -24.33 14.49 -0.31
CA ASP A 37 -24.33 15.18 -1.61
C ASP A 37 -23.75 16.60 -1.47
N TYR A 38 -23.50 17.06 -0.25
CA TYR A 38 -22.62 18.20 0.00
C TYR A 38 -21.20 17.66 0.14
N ASP A 39 -20.52 17.68 -1.01
CA ASP A 39 -19.09 17.54 -1.16
C ASP A 39 -18.40 18.59 -0.28
N PHE A 40 -18.11 18.22 0.98
CA PHE A 40 -17.15 18.93 1.80
C PHE A 40 -15.78 18.73 1.16
N ALA A 41 -15.53 19.50 0.11
CA ALA A 41 -14.20 19.76 -0.39
C ALA A 41 -13.42 20.45 0.74
N PHE A 42 -12.82 19.64 1.60
CA PHE A 42 -11.57 20.02 2.22
C PHE A 42 -10.65 20.47 1.08
N PRO A 43 -9.97 21.63 1.16
CA PRO A 43 -8.89 21.94 0.23
C PRO A 43 -7.81 20.86 0.40
N GLY A 44 -7.93 19.79 -0.38
CA GLY A 44 -7.21 18.54 -0.15
C GLY A 44 -7.81 17.28 -0.78
N SER A 45 -9.02 17.31 -1.37
CA SER A 45 -9.46 16.21 -2.25
C SER A 45 -8.79 16.37 -3.62
N TYR A 46 -7.63 15.75 -3.77
CA TYR A 46 -6.94 15.62 -5.04
C TYR A 46 -7.59 14.54 -5.93
N ASP A 47 -8.89 14.61 -6.16
CA ASP A 47 -9.50 13.88 -7.29
C ASP A 47 -9.36 14.72 -8.55
N SER A 48 -8.12 14.95 -8.95
CA SER A 48 -7.81 15.42 -10.30
C SER A 48 -7.54 14.19 -11.16
N SER A 49 -8.18 14.11 -12.32
CA SER A 49 -7.87 13.14 -13.37
C SER A 49 -6.40 13.19 -13.86
N ASP A 50 -5.63 14.18 -13.41
CA ASP A 50 -4.19 14.35 -13.65
C ASP A 50 -3.30 13.70 -12.57
N LEU A 51 -3.83 13.45 -11.36
CA LEU A 51 -3.13 12.78 -10.26
C LEU A 51 -3.57 11.32 -10.18
N GLY A 52 -3.00 10.46 -11.04
CA GLY A 52 -3.22 9.02 -10.94
C GLY A 52 -2.78 8.50 -9.56
N ARG A 53 -3.72 7.91 -8.81
CA ARG A 53 -3.48 7.33 -7.48
C ARG A 53 -2.30 6.36 -7.53
N LEU A 54 -1.23 6.70 -6.81
CA LEU A 54 -0.06 5.85 -6.66
C LEU A 54 -0.18 5.07 -5.35
N THR A 55 -0.33 3.76 -5.45
CA THR A 55 -0.37 2.88 -4.27
C THR A 55 1.02 2.27 -4.06
N THR A 56 1.50 2.33 -2.82
CA THR A 56 2.74 1.67 -2.39
C THR A 56 2.44 0.64 -1.30
N GLU A 57 2.91 -0.58 -1.48
CA GLU A 57 2.77 -1.68 -0.52
C GLU A 57 4.16 -2.18 -0.12
N THR A 58 4.43 -2.11 1.18
CA THR A 58 5.65 -2.66 1.76
C THR A 58 5.32 -3.93 2.53
N SER A 59 6.03 -5.01 2.23
CA SER A 59 5.95 -6.28 2.97
C SER A 59 7.35 -6.71 3.39
N THR A 60 7.50 -7.19 4.62
CA THR A 60 8.75 -7.77 5.09
C THR A 60 8.47 -9.12 5.70
N VAL A 61 9.08 -10.17 5.14
CA VAL A 61 8.95 -11.55 5.61
C VAL A 61 10.32 -12.09 5.95
N THR A 62 10.41 -12.84 7.05
CA THR A 62 11.64 -13.49 7.47
C THR A 62 11.44 -15.00 7.45
N TYR A 63 12.34 -15.70 6.76
CA TYR A 63 12.35 -17.14 6.62
C TYR A 63 13.54 -17.74 7.38
N ALA A 64 13.34 -18.87 8.03
CA ALA A 64 14.45 -19.70 8.48
C ALA A 64 15.01 -20.44 7.26
N ILE A 65 16.30 -20.28 6.99
CA ILE A 65 16.93 -20.91 5.83
C ILE A 65 17.84 -22.06 6.28
N THR A 66 17.65 -23.21 5.65
CA THR A 66 18.45 -24.41 5.85
C THR A 66 19.26 -24.80 4.62
N THR A 67 19.02 -24.13 3.49
CA THR A 67 19.71 -24.39 2.23
C THR A 67 20.90 -23.45 2.04
N PRO A 68 22.02 -23.93 1.47
CA PRO A 68 23.19 -23.09 1.21
C PRO A 68 23.03 -22.23 -0.07
N LEU A 69 21.93 -22.39 -0.80
CA LEU A 69 21.67 -21.72 -2.07
C LEU A 69 20.23 -21.20 -2.12
N VAL A 70 20.08 -19.95 -2.55
CA VAL A 70 18.80 -19.31 -2.87
C VAL A 70 18.81 -18.88 -4.33
N ILE A 71 17.71 -19.17 -5.03
CA ILE A 71 17.50 -18.75 -6.41
C ILE A 71 16.37 -17.73 -6.42
N VAL A 72 16.61 -16.57 -7.02
CA VAL A 72 15.59 -15.53 -7.25
C VAL A 72 15.31 -15.49 -8.74
N ASP A 73 14.13 -15.92 -9.14
CA ASP A 73 13.63 -15.88 -10.51
C ASP A 73 12.69 -14.67 -10.65
N ALA A 74 13.21 -13.58 -11.21
CA ALA A 74 12.53 -12.30 -11.28
C ALA A 74 12.17 -11.96 -12.73
N THR A 75 10.87 -11.83 -13.01
CA THR A 75 10.35 -11.49 -14.34
C THR A 75 9.52 -10.20 -14.31
N GLY A 76 9.76 -9.34 -15.31
CA GLY A 76 9.04 -8.07 -15.48
C GLY A 76 9.76 -6.88 -14.82
N ARG A 77 9.01 -5.89 -14.33
CA ARG A 77 9.57 -4.65 -13.75
C ARG A 77 9.95 -4.79 -12.28
N VAL A 78 10.84 -5.75 -12.01
CA VAL A 78 11.30 -6.08 -10.65
C VAL A 78 12.78 -5.73 -10.50
N GLY A 79 13.11 -4.83 -9.57
CA GLY A 79 14.46 -4.58 -9.09
C GLY A 79 14.76 -5.49 -7.91
N VAL A 80 15.93 -6.12 -7.88
CA VAL A 80 16.36 -6.98 -6.77
C VAL A 80 17.72 -6.50 -6.26
N ARG A 81 17.81 -6.24 -4.96
CA ARG A 81 19.04 -5.91 -4.24
C ARG A 81 19.28 -6.89 -3.11
N PHE A 82 20.55 -7.20 -2.87
CA PHE A 82 20.98 -8.10 -1.80
C PHE A 82 21.78 -7.33 -0.78
N VAL A 83 21.51 -7.58 0.49
CA VAL A 83 22.21 -6.98 1.62
C VAL A 83 22.65 -8.10 2.57
N PRO A 84 23.71 -7.89 3.36
CA PRO A 84 24.06 -8.81 4.45
C PRO A 84 22.88 -8.99 5.42
N GLY A 85 22.57 -10.24 5.76
CA GLY A 85 21.51 -10.62 6.68
C GLY A 85 22.02 -11.32 7.95
N ALA A 86 21.11 -11.65 8.85
CA ALA A 86 21.41 -12.37 10.09
C ALA A 86 21.62 -13.87 9.82
N ALA A 87 22.55 -14.51 10.55
CA ALA A 87 22.82 -15.94 10.42
C ALA A 87 21.55 -16.79 10.57
N GLY A 88 21.37 -17.76 9.66
CA GLY A 88 20.23 -18.69 9.63
C GLY A 88 18.89 -18.06 9.24
N ARG A 89 18.83 -16.76 8.88
CA ARG A 89 17.59 -16.08 8.51
C ARG A 89 17.73 -15.34 7.19
N LEU A 90 16.82 -15.62 6.26
CA LEU A 90 16.64 -14.86 5.04
C LEU A 90 15.53 -13.82 5.26
N SER A 91 15.85 -12.54 5.17
CA SER A 91 14.82 -11.49 5.17
C SER A 91 14.50 -11.08 3.74
N VAL A 92 13.22 -10.91 3.44
CA VAL A 92 12.74 -10.45 2.14
C VAL A 92 11.86 -9.24 2.40
N ARG A 93 12.35 -8.06 2.03
CA ARG A 93 11.57 -6.82 2.03
C ARG A 93 11.19 -6.48 0.60
N ARG A 94 9.89 -6.41 0.36
CA ARG A 94 9.27 -6.05 -0.91
C ARG A 94 8.64 -4.68 -0.79
N GLU A 95 8.83 -3.87 -1.81
CA GLU A 95 8.18 -2.59 -2.00
C GLU A 95 7.57 -2.58 -3.40
N LEU A 96 6.24 -2.64 -3.49
CA LEU A 96 5.52 -2.59 -4.76
C LEU A 96 4.89 -1.21 -4.90
N THR A 97 5.07 -0.58 -6.05
CA THR A 97 4.45 0.69 -6.41
C THR A 97 3.68 0.51 -7.70
N TRP A 98 2.42 0.92 -7.76
CA TRP A 98 1.58 0.83 -8.96
C TRP A 98 0.48 1.91 -8.98
N ARG A 99 -0.11 2.14 -10.16
CA ARG A 99 -1.35 2.92 -10.33
C ARG A 99 -2.56 1.99 -10.45
N ASP A 100 -3.73 2.47 -10.05
CA ASP A 100 -4.96 1.69 -9.92
C ASP A 100 -5.23 0.71 -11.07
N GLY A 101 -5.62 -0.52 -10.75
CA GLY A 101 -6.02 -1.55 -11.72
C GLY A 101 -4.91 -2.18 -12.56
N ASP A 102 -3.69 -1.63 -12.56
CA ASP A 102 -2.68 -1.92 -13.58
C ASP A 102 -1.64 -3.00 -13.21
N ARG A 103 -1.81 -3.77 -12.12
CA ARG A 103 -0.84 -4.81 -11.73
C ARG A 103 -1.38 -6.23 -11.77
N ARG A 104 -0.60 -7.14 -12.35
CA ARG A 104 -0.65 -8.58 -12.06
C ARG A 104 0.65 -8.97 -11.37
N PHE A 105 0.52 -9.44 -10.15
CA PHE A 105 1.64 -9.80 -9.29
C PHE A 105 1.49 -11.25 -8.82
N SER A 106 2.57 -12.02 -8.91
CA SER A 106 2.64 -13.37 -8.37
C SER A 106 4.00 -13.59 -7.72
N GLU A 107 3.97 -14.13 -6.49
CA GLU A 107 5.13 -14.49 -5.70
C GLU A 107 4.91 -15.90 -5.15
N ALA A 108 5.88 -16.78 -5.38
CA ALA A 108 5.82 -18.15 -4.92
C ALA A 108 7.20 -18.69 -4.54
N TRP A 109 7.24 -19.56 -3.55
CA TRP A 109 8.42 -20.34 -3.19
C TRP A 109 8.31 -21.74 -3.78
N GLU A 110 9.21 -22.08 -4.70
CA GLU A 110 9.34 -23.42 -5.24
C GLU A 110 10.43 -24.19 -4.47
N SER A 111 10.06 -25.37 -4.00
CA SER A 111 10.97 -26.30 -3.29
C SER A 111 11.71 -25.67 -2.10
N GLY A 112 11.16 -24.60 -1.50
CA GLY A 112 11.76 -23.89 -0.36
C GLY A 112 13.08 -23.15 -0.63
N ARG A 113 13.52 -23.07 -1.90
CA ARG A 113 14.82 -22.47 -2.27
C ARG A 113 14.74 -21.46 -3.42
N THR A 114 13.70 -21.57 -4.25
CA THR A 114 13.53 -20.72 -5.43
C THR A 114 12.38 -19.76 -5.19
N LEU A 115 12.68 -18.47 -5.08
CA LEU A 115 11.70 -17.41 -5.03
C LEU A 115 11.37 -16.99 -6.47
N ARG A 116 10.18 -17.34 -6.95
CA ARG A 116 9.67 -16.86 -8.24
C ARG A 116 8.84 -15.60 -8.00
N VAL A 117 9.21 -14.52 -8.68
CA VAL A 117 8.53 -13.23 -8.66
C VAL A 117 8.21 -12.82 -10.08
N SER A 118 6.94 -12.50 -10.33
CA SER A 118 6.51 -11.92 -11.59
C SER A 118 5.67 -10.68 -11.33
N LEU A 119 6.01 -9.59 -12.03
CA LEU A 119 5.26 -8.35 -12.01
C LEU A 119 5.00 -7.89 -13.44
N THR A 120 3.72 -7.92 -13.83
CA THR A 120 3.24 -7.39 -15.12
C THR A 120 2.45 -6.12 -14.87
N CYS A 121 2.76 -5.08 -15.64
CA CYS A 121 2.17 -3.76 -15.52
C CYS A 121 1.43 -3.39 -16.81
N ALA A 122 0.14 -3.05 -16.72
CA ALA A 122 -0.66 -2.67 -17.89
C ALA A 122 -0.42 -1.21 -18.36
N GLY A 123 -0.03 -0.31 -17.45
CA GLY A 123 0.05 1.15 -17.68
C GLY A 123 1.45 1.78 -17.87
N GLY A 124 2.46 1.02 -18.27
CA GLY A 124 3.70 1.54 -18.89
C GLY A 124 4.70 2.38 -18.07
N SER A 125 4.36 3.06 -16.98
CA SER A 125 5.35 3.90 -16.25
C SER A 125 5.18 4.06 -14.74
N GLY A 126 4.00 3.76 -14.18
CA GLY A 126 3.73 3.91 -12.74
C GLY A 126 3.93 2.65 -11.89
N CYS A 127 4.42 1.54 -12.48
CA CYS A 127 4.44 0.22 -11.87
C CYS A 127 5.87 -0.36 -11.79
N ARG A 128 6.32 -0.64 -10.57
CA ARG A 128 7.65 -1.16 -10.21
C ARG A 128 7.55 -2.00 -8.94
N GLY A 129 8.38 -3.04 -8.85
CA GLY A 129 8.62 -3.76 -7.60
C GLY A 129 10.09 -3.73 -7.23
N ASP A 130 10.42 -3.34 -6.01
CA ASP A 130 11.76 -3.35 -5.47
C ASP A 130 11.87 -4.37 -4.34
N TYR A 131 12.81 -5.30 -4.48
CA TYR A 131 13.05 -6.39 -3.54
C TYR A 131 14.41 -6.21 -2.88
N THR A 132 14.44 -6.34 -1.56
CA THR A 132 15.64 -6.30 -0.73
C THR A 132 15.74 -7.61 0.01
N LEU A 133 16.72 -8.43 -0.32
CA LEU A 133 16.96 -9.69 0.35
C LEU A 133 18.14 -9.55 1.30
N GLY A 134 17.89 -9.74 2.60
CA GLY A 134 18.93 -9.87 3.61
C GLY A 134 19.39 -11.32 3.68
N VAL A 135 20.57 -11.60 3.14
CA VAL A 135 21.07 -12.95 2.93
C VAL A 135 22.04 -13.33 4.06
N PRO A 136 21.84 -14.46 4.75
CA PRO A 136 22.75 -14.90 5.80
C PRO A 136 24.16 -15.18 5.25
N PRO A 137 25.20 -15.07 6.10
CA PRO A 137 26.54 -15.50 5.74
C PRO A 137 26.56 -16.99 5.36
N GLY A 138 27.34 -17.33 4.34
CA GLY A 138 27.50 -18.71 3.85
C GLY A 138 26.39 -19.19 2.91
N VAL A 139 25.40 -18.35 2.61
CA VAL A 139 24.38 -18.65 1.59
C VAL A 139 24.73 -17.95 0.27
N GLU A 140 24.78 -18.74 -0.80
CA GLU A 140 24.94 -18.23 -2.16
C GLU A 140 23.60 -17.82 -2.76
N VAL A 141 23.64 -16.83 -3.65
CA VAL A 141 22.45 -16.33 -4.35
C VAL A 141 22.65 -16.34 -5.85
N LEU A 142 21.66 -16.87 -6.55
CA LEU A 142 21.53 -16.78 -8.00
C LEU A 142 20.32 -15.90 -8.34
N LEU A 143 20.53 -14.88 -9.15
CA LEU A 143 19.48 -14.05 -9.72
C LEU A 143 19.26 -14.48 -11.17
N THR A 144 18.10 -15.05 -11.47
CA THR A 144 17.65 -15.35 -12.83
C THR A 144 16.68 -14.26 -13.28
N THR A 145 16.95 -13.72 -14.45
CA THR A 145 16.11 -12.74 -15.15
C THR A 145 15.89 -13.23 -16.57
N PRO A 146 14.91 -12.67 -17.33
CA PRO A 146 14.75 -12.99 -18.75
C PRO A 146 16.03 -12.77 -19.59
N THR A 147 16.91 -11.89 -19.14
CA THR A 147 18.20 -11.56 -19.77
C THR A 147 19.34 -12.50 -19.40
N GLY A 148 19.17 -13.38 -18.41
CA GLY A 148 20.17 -14.33 -17.98
C GLY A 148 20.28 -14.50 -16.47
N THR A 149 21.19 -15.38 -16.04
CA THR A 149 21.44 -15.70 -14.63
C THR A 149 22.77 -15.13 -14.17
N VAL A 150 22.77 -14.49 -12.99
CA VAL A 150 23.94 -13.86 -12.37
C VAL A 150 24.12 -14.39 -10.96
N ARG A 151 25.37 -14.68 -10.57
CA ARG A 151 25.71 -15.01 -9.18
C ARG A 151 25.93 -13.73 -8.39
N CYS A 152 25.16 -13.60 -7.32
CA CYS A 152 25.16 -12.43 -6.43
C CYS A 152 25.85 -12.80 -5.12
N SER A 153 26.88 -12.03 -4.76
CA SER A 153 27.51 -12.17 -3.44
C SER A 153 26.99 -11.07 -2.51
N PRO A 154 26.30 -11.40 -1.40
CA PRO A 154 25.82 -10.43 -0.44
C PRO A 154 26.94 -9.78 0.39
N ALA A 155 28.21 -10.20 0.21
CA ALA A 155 29.35 -9.75 0.98
C ALA A 155 29.74 -8.28 0.77
N SER A 156 29.20 -7.59 -0.24
CA SER A 156 29.47 -6.17 -0.48
C SER A 156 28.18 -5.34 -0.30
N PRO A 157 27.96 -4.74 0.89
CA PRO A 157 26.80 -3.88 1.11
C PRO A 157 26.80 -2.71 0.12
N GLY A 158 25.71 -2.53 -0.61
CA GLY A 158 25.51 -1.40 -1.54
C GLY A 158 25.97 -1.62 -2.98
N ALA A 159 26.55 -2.78 -3.32
CA ALA A 159 26.77 -3.13 -4.72
C ALA A 159 25.47 -3.71 -5.30
N PRO A 160 24.79 -3.04 -6.25
CA PRO A 160 23.74 -3.70 -7.03
C PRO A 160 24.35 -4.93 -7.70
N CYS A 161 23.60 -6.04 -7.77
CA CYS A 161 24.10 -7.17 -8.54
C CYS A 161 24.43 -6.71 -9.96
N PRO A 162 25.59 -7.12 -10.50
CA PRO A 162 25.97 -6.71 -11.83
C PRO A 162 24.85 -7.12 -12.79
N PRO A 163 24.45 -6.25 -13.73
CA PRO A 163 23.46 -6.63 -14.72
C PRO A 163 23.97 -7.87 -15.48
N PRO A 164 23.07 -8.77 -15.90
CA PRO A 164 23.45 -9.93 -16.69
C PRO A 164 24.26 -9.48 -17.91
N ARG A 165 25.44 -10.06 -18.09
CA ARG A 165 26.29 -9.78 -19.25
C ARG A 165 25.56 -10.33 -20.48
N LEU A 166 25.18 -9.44 -21.39
CA LEU A 166 24.70 -9.79 -22.73
C LEU A 166 25.87 -10.45 -23.49
N THR A 167 25.82 -11.76 -23.66
CA THR A 167 26.58 -12.44 -24.72
C THR A 167 25.75 -12.35 -25.99
N PHE A 168 26.20 -11.52 -26.94
CA PHE A 168 25.75 -11.51 -28.33
C PHE A 168 26.30 -12.73 -29.07
#